data_AF-A0AAU9N6K5-F1
#
_entry.id   AF-A0AAU9N6K5-F1
#
_cell.length_a   1.000
_cell.length_b   1.000
_cell.length_c   1.000
_cell.angle_alpha   90.00
_cell.angle_beta   90.00
_cell.angle_gamma   90.00
#
_symmetry.space_group_name_H-M   'P 1'
#
loop_
_entity.id
_entity.type
_entity.pdbx_description
1 polymer ?
#
loop_
_entity_poly.entity_id
_entity_poly.type
_entity_poly.pdbx_seq_one_letter_code
_entity_poly.pdbx_strand_id
1 'polypeptide(L)' 'MSLQPFSPLIGRKVRTRLLDDNNFYETVITDYNPVEGRHALVYGISTIKETWEWVNLAEISPEDIQ' A
#
# COMPACT_ATOMS: atom_id res chain seq x y z
N MET A 1 -7.19 5.50 25.26
CA MET A 1 -6.82 4.59 24.16
C MET A 1 -7.96 4.60 23.15
N SER A 2 -7.85 5.34 22.04
CA SER A 2 -8.77 5.13 20.92
C SER A 2 -8.36 3.82 20.25
N LEU A 3 -9.33 2.93 20.03
CA LEU A 3 -9.14 1.82 19.12
C LEU A 3 -9.00 2.45 17.73
N GLN A 4 -7.77 2.52 17.21
CA GLN A 4 -7.57 2.86 15.81
C GLN A 4 -8.34 1.80 15.00
N PRO A 5 -9.23 2.19 14.07
CA PRO A 5 -9.94 1.23 13.25
C PRO A 5 -8.92 0.39 12.48
N PHE A 6 -8.88 -0.91 12.77
CA PHE A 6 -8.08 -1.85 12.02
C PHE A 6 -8.64 -1.94 10.60
N SER A 7 -7.84 -1.53 9.61
CA SER A 7 -8.18 -1.75 8.21
C SER A 7 -8.16 -3.25 7.92
N PRO A 8 -9.23 -3.85 7.37
CA PRO A 8 -9.25 -5.26 6.97
C PRO A 8 -8.34 -5.55 5.76
N LEU A 9 -7.65 -4.52 5.26
CA LEU A 9 -6.70 -4.62 4.17
C LEU A 9 -5.27 -4.87 4.67
N ILE A 10 -4.98 -4.66 5.96
CA ILE A 10 -3.64 -4.92 6.51
C ILE A 10 -3.28 -6.40 6.31
N GLY A 11 -2.06 -6.64 5.82
CA GLY A 11 -1.52 -7.96 5.47
C GLY A 11 -1.90 -8.43 4.06
N ARG A 12 -2.77 -7.72 3.33
CA ARG A 12 -3.07 -8.09 1.93
C ARG A 12 -1.89 -7.75 1.04
N LYS A 13 -1.59 -8.69 0.14
CA LYS A 13 -0.72 -8.46 -1.00
C LYS A 13 -1.53 -7.87 -2.14
N VAL A 14 -1.01 -6.82 -2.75
CA VAL A 14 -1.52 -6.23 -3.98
C VAL A 14 -0.36 -6.04 -4.95
N ARG A 15 -0.67 -5.80 -6.22
CA ARG A 15 0.33 -5.35 -7.18
C ARG A 15 -0.01 -3.96 -7.66
N THR A 16 0.92 -3.02 -7.57
CA THR A 16 0.72 -1.66 -8.07
C THR A 16 1.64 -1.37 -9.25
N ARG A 17 1.11 -0.69 -10.27
CA ARG A 17 1.89 -0.18 -11.39
C ARG A 17 2.60 1.11 -10.98
N LEU A 18 3.93 1.15 -11.06
CA LEU A 18 4.70 2.36 -10.78
C LEU A 18 4.87 3.19 -12.06
N LEU A 19 4.69 4.50 -11.95
CA LEU A 19 4.77 5.41 -13.10
C LEU A 19 6.18 5.48 -13.70
N ASP A 20 7.21 5.29 -12.87
CA ASP A 20 8.61 5.43 -13.27
C ASP A 20 9.02 4.47 -14.39
N ASP A 21 8.48 3.25 -14.39
CA ASP A 21 8.84 2.20 -15.35
C ASP A 21 7.66 1.41 -15.91
N ASN A 22 6.44 1.77 -15.52
CA ASN A 22 5.19 1.16 -15.98
C ASN A 22 5.07 -0.34 -15.65
N ASN A 23 5.84 -0.84 -14.68
CA ASN A 23 5.79 -2.23 -14.23
C ASN A 23 4.97 -2.40 -12.94
N PHE A 24 4.41 -3.60 -12.78
CA PHE A 24 3.69 -3.99 -11.57
C PHE A 24 4.61 -4.64 -10.55
N TYR A 25 4.61 -4.12 -9.34
CA TYR A 25 5.38 -4.63 -8.21
C TYR A 25 4.46 -5.20 -7.13
N GLU A 26 4.80 -6.38 -6.59
CA GLU A 26 4.13 -6.91 -5.40
C GLU A 26 4.47 -6.03 -4.19
N THR A 27 3.43 -5.69 -3.42
CA THR A 27 3.53 -4.89 -2.22
C THR A 27 2.56 -5.40 -1.16
N VAL A 28 2.86 -5.13 0.10
CA VAL A 28 2.03 -5.51 1.25
C VAL A 28 1.45 -4.24 1.88
N ILE A 29 0.14 -4.23 2.13
CA ILE A 29 -0.50 -3.20 2.94
C ILE A 29 -0.14 -3.46 4.39
N THR A 30 0.62 -2.58 5.03
CA THR A 30 1.15 -2.83 6.40
C THR A 30 0.50 -1.96 7.47
N ASP A 31 -0.03 -0.80 7.10
CA ASP A 31 -0.62 0.13 8.06
C ASP A 31 -1.76 0.96 7.42
N TYR A 32 -2.55 1.61 8.28
CA TYR A 32 -3.64 2.49 7.90
C TYR A 32 -3.69 3.71 8.83
N ASN A 33 -3.60 4.91 8.23
CA ASN A 33 -3.82 6.17 8.91
C ASN A 33 -5.28 6.62 8.68
N PRO A 34 -6.18 6.50 9.68
CA PRO A 34 -7.57 6.91 9.54
C PRO A 34 -7.79 8.43 9.53
N VAL A 35 -6.82 9.22 10.01
CA VAL A 35 -6.91 10.69 9.97
C VAL A 35 -6.72 11.19 8.55
N GLU A 36 -5.84 10.56 7.79
CA GLU A 36 -5.52 10.93 6.40
C GLU A 36 -6.22 10.06 5.35
N GLY A 37 -6.82 8.93 5.76
CA GLY A 37 -7.43 7.96 4.85
C GLY A 37 -6.40 7.22 3.99
N ARG A 38 -5.14 7.09 4.46
CA ARG A 38 -4.03 6.52 3.69
C ARG A 38 -3.59 5.16 4.22
N HIS A 39 -3.14 4.30 3.32
CA HIS A 39 -2.54 3.00 3.62
C HIS A 39 -1.04 3.03 3.32
N ALA A 40 -0.25 2.34 4.12
CA ALA A 40 1.17 2.14 3.84
C ALA A 40 1.34 0.90 2.95
N LEU A 41 1.90 1.09 1.76
CA LEU A 41 2.38 0.03 0.88
C LEU A 41 3.87 -0.19 1.11
N VAL A 42 4.29 -1.44 1.33
CA VAL A 42 5.70 -1.82 1.49
C VAL A 42 6.13 -2.70 0.32
N TYR A 43 7.03 -2.16 -0.48
CA TYR A 43 7.65 -2.85 -1.61
C TYR A 43 8.90 -3.58 -1.17
N GLY A 44 9.16 -4.75 -1.76
CA GLY A 44 10.39 -5.50 -1.49
C GLY A 44 10.57 -5.85 -0.02
N ILE A 45 9.47 -6.13 0.70
CA ILE A 45 9.50 -6.50 2.12
C ILE A 45 10.53 -7.60 2.37
N SER A 46 11.36 -7.44 3.40
CA SER A 46 12.46 -8.36 3.73
C SER A 46 13.60 -8.43 2.69
N THR A 47 13.74 -7.42 1.83
CA THR A 47 14.89 -7.25 0.93
C THR A 47 15.68 -5.99 1.28
N ILE A 48 16.89 -5.84 0.76
CA ILE A 48 17.69 -4.61 0.93
C ILE A 48 17.10 -3.39 0.19
N LYS A 49 16.09 -3.58 -0.65
CA LYS A 49 15.42 -2.53 -1.43
C LYS A 49 14.04 -2.18 -0.86
N GLU A 50 13.79 -2.55 0.40
CA GLU A 50 12.53 -2.26 1.06
C GLU A 50 12.23 -0.76 1.04
N THR A 51 11.06 -0.39 0.55
CA THR A 51 10.60 1.01 0.50
C THR A 51 9.11 1.10 0.81
N TRP A 52 8.69 2.28 1.28
CA TRP A 52 7.39 2.52 1.89
C TRP A 52 6.72 3.71 1.20
N GLU A 53 5.43 3.59 0.90
CA GLU A 53 4.64 4.68 0.33
C GLU A 53 3.26 4.77 0.99
N TRP A 54 2.85 5.99 1.35
CA TRP A 54 1.51 6.27 1.88
C TRP A 54 0.57 6.71 0.77
N VAL A 55 -0.37 5.83 0.41
CA VAL A 55 -1.30 6.04 -0.70
C VAL A 55 -2.73 6.15 -0.22
N ASN A 56 -3.57 6.89 -0.95
CA ASN A 56 -5.01 6.73 -0.84
C ASN A 56 -5.44 5.65 -1.85
N LEU A 57 -5.79 4.45 -1.38
CA LEU A 57 -6.19 3.34 -2.25
C LEU A 57 -7.39 3.67 -3.14
N ALA A 58 -8.27 4.59 -2.71
CA ALA A 58 -9.42 5.01 -3.51
C ALA A 58 -9.07 5.94 -4.68
N GLU A 59 -7.85 6.51 -4.68
CA GLU A 59 -7.33 7.37 -5.75
C GLU A 59 -6.47 6.59 -6.76
N ILE A 60 -6.12 5.33 -6.46
CA ILE A 60 -5.40 4.47 -7.41
C ILE A 60 -6.41 3.92 -8.41
N SER A 61 -6.12 4.10 -9.69
CA SER A 61 -7.00 3.60 -10.74
C SER A 61 -7.08 2.06 -10.71
N PRO A 62 -8.24 1.43 -10.97
CA PRO A 62 -8.34 -0.02 -10.98
C PRO A 62 -7.39 -0.72 -11.97
N GLU A 63 -6.97 -0.05 -13.05
CA GLU A 63 -5.93 -0.57 -13.96
C GLU A 63 -4.51 -0.52 -13.37
N ASP A 64 -4.30 0.22 -12.31
CA ASP A 64 -3.00 0.41 -11.64
C ASP A 64 -2.83 -0.46 -10.40
N ILE A 65 -3.87 -1.18 -9.96
CA ILE A 65 -3.83 -2.03 -8.78
C ILE A 65 -4.57 -3.37 -9.01
N GLN A 66 -3.91 -4.48 -8.65
CA GLN A 66 -4.44 -5.85 -8.79
C GLN A 66 -4.37 -6.61 -7.46
#